data_AF-A0A914GE05-F1
#
_entry.id   AF-A0A914GE05-F1
#
_cell.length_a   1.000
_cell.length_b   1.000
_cell.length_c   1.000
_cell.angle_alpha   90.00
_cell.angle_beta   90.00
_cell.angle_gamma   90.00
#
_symmetry.space_group_name_H-M   'P 1'
#
loop_
_entity.id
_entity.type
_entity.pdbx_description
1 polymer ?
#
loop_
_entity_poly.entity_id
_entity_poly.type
_entity_poly.pdbx_seq_one_letter_code
_entity_poly.pdbx_strand_id
1 'polypeptide(L)'
;MFDSGMKEARENKVKIAGFPYEVVEEAVRFCYDRDHLFAFDILSDDDKMLLLKFSDVYDMASLKTYIESEIEYTVTPDNVCRLANASIKFNAEKLHSRCINYLVKCIKDSTPVANFDILNAILKTELLNKVVCHKI
;
A
#
# COMPACT_ATOMS: atom_id res chain seq x y z
N MET A 1 21.05 -7.61 -6.06
CA MET A 1 20.72 -8.15 -7.39
C MET A 1 21.91 -8.03 -8.34
N PHE A 2 22.53 -6.86 -8.47
CA PHE A 2 23.61 -6.62 -9.45
C PHE A 2 25.02 -6.96 -8.95
N ASP A 3 25.23 -6.98 -7.63
CA ASP A 3 26.55 -7.31 -7.03
C ASP A 3 26.69 -8.79 -6.64
N SER A 4 25.74 -9.63 -7.05
CA SER A 4 25.75 -11.07 -6.74
C SER A 4 26.45 -11.89 -7.83
N GLY A 5 26.78 -13.14 -7.53
CA GLY A 5 27.28 -14.08 -8.55
C GLY A 5 26.19 -14.63 -9.50
N MET A 6 24.98 -14.07 -9.47
CA MET A 6 23.80 -14.61 -10.17
C MET A 6 23.76 -14.18 -11.64
N LYS A 7 22.82 -14.76 -12.40
CA LYS A 7 22.70 -14.58 -13.85
C LYS A 7 22.49 -13.11 -14.23
N GLU A 8 21.72 -12.40 -13.42
CA GLU A 8 21.37 -10.99 -13.55
C GLU A 8 22.58 -10.06 -13.43
N ALA A 9 23.64 -10.47 -12.74
CA ALA A 9 24.89 -9.70 -12.65
C ALA A 9 25.77 -9.87 -13.90
N ARG A 10 25.56 -10.95 -14.67
CA ARG A 10 26.32 -11.26 -15.89
C ARG A 10 25.59 -10.82 -17.16
N GLU A 11 24.28 -10.68 -17.08
CA GLU A 11 23.44 -10.24 -18.18
C GLU A 11 23.10 -8.75 -18.02
N ASN A 12 23.26 -7.95 -19.08
CA ASN A 12 22.82 -6.55 -19.11
C ASN A 12 21.28 -6.42 -19.25
N LYS A 13 20.52 -7.34 -18.64
CA LYS A 13 19.06 -7.43 -18.75
C LYS A 13 18.48 -7.97 -17.44
N VAL A 14 17.41 -7.33 -16.97
CA VAL A 14 16.59 -7.84 -15.86
C VAL A 14 15.18 -8.06 -16.38
N LYS A 15 14.63 -9.24 -16.12
CA LYS A 15 13.23 -9.55 -16.45
C LYS A 15 12.38 -9.35 -15.20
N ILE A 16 11.52 -8.34 -15.24
CA ILE A 16 10.51 -8.11 -14.22
C ILE A 16 9.21 -8.78 -14.69
N ALA A 17 8.63 -9.65 -13.86
CA ALA A 17 7.42 -10.39 -14.17
C ALA A 17 6.32 -10.10 -13.14
N GLY A 18 5.06 -10.14 -13.56
CA GLY A 18 3.91 -9.98 -12.67
C GLY A 18 3.51 -8.52 -12.38
N PHE A 19 4.03 -7.57 -13.17
CA PHE A 19 3.65 -6.15 -13.10
C PHE A 19 3.39 -5.61 -14.52
N PRO A 20 2.37 -4.75 -14.68
CA PRO A 20 2.14 -3.99 -15.92
C PRO A 20 3.34 -3.09 -16.24
N TYR A 21 3.48 -2.74 -17.53
CA TYR A 21 4.58 -1.89 -17.98
C TYR A 21 4.54 -0.52 -17.29
N GLU A 22 3.35 0.04 -17.14
CA GLU A 22 3.08 1.36 -16.59
C GLU A 22 3.55 1.45 -15.12
N VAL A 23 3.30 0.39 -14.33
CA VAL A 23 3.76 0.30 -12.93
C VAL A 23 5.28 0.25 -12.86
N VAL A 24 5.91 -0.54 -13.74
CA VAL A 24 7.38 -0.68 -13.77
C VAL A 24 8.02 0.61 -14.25
N GLU A 25 7.49 1.24 -15.30
CA GLU A 25 7.97 2.50 -15.83
C GLU A 25 7.94 3.57 -14.75
N GLU A 26 6.85 3.68 -14.01
CA GLU A 26 6.70 4.68 -12.97
C GLU A 26 7.66 4.46 -11.80
N ALA A 27 7.82 3.22 -11.36
CA ALA A 27 8.81 2.88 -10.34
C ALA A 27 10.24 3.20 -10.79
N VAL A 28 10.58 2.91 -12.06
CA VAL A 28 11.90 3.23 -12.61
C VAL A 28 12.10 4.73 -12.72
N ARG A 29 11.09 5.50 -13.15
CA ARG A 29 11.16 6.96 -13.20
C ARG A 29 11.43 7.55 -11.82
N PHE A 30 10.76 7.06 -10.78
CA PHE A 30 10.98 7.50 -9.41
C PHE A 30 12.44 7.31 -8.93
N CYS A 31 13.17 6.31 -9.44
CA CYS A 31 14.59 6.16 -9.13
C CYS A 31 15.45 7.33 -9.60
N TYR A 32 15.05 7.99 -10.69
CA TYR A 32 15.76 9.12 -11.27
C TYR A 32 15.21 10.47 -10.78
N ASP A 33 13.89 10.55 -10.61
CA ASP A 33 13.19 11.74 -10.17
C ASP A 33 12.45 11.42 -8.86
N ARG A 34 13.18 11.54 -7.74
CA ARG A 34 12.77 11.03 -6.42
C ARG A 34 11.64 11.82 -5.77
N ASP A 35 11.22 12.91 -6.41
CA ASP A 35 10.32 13.87 -5.79
C ASP A 35 8.86 13.64 -6.20
N HIS A 36 8.61 13.03 -7.38
CA HIS A 36 7.24 12.89 -7.88
C HIS A 36 7.05 11.65 -8.75
N LEU A 37 5.89 11.03 -8.59
CA LEU A 37 5.35 10.08 -9.57
C LEU A 37 4.53 10.88 -10.59
N PHE A 38 5.05 10.99 -11.82
CA PHE A 38 4.48 11.73 -12.94
C PHE A 38 3.03 11.38 -13.27
N ALA A 39 2.66 10.11 -13.11
CA ALA A 39 1.37 9.59 -13.52
C ALA A 39 0.52 9.10 -12.35
N PHE A 40 0.93 9.34 -11.10
CA PHE A 40 0.24 8.73 -9.96
C PHE A 40 -1.25 9.10 -9.89
N ASP A 41 -1.59 10.36 -10.16
CA ASP A 41 -2.98 10.82 -10.11
C ASP A 41 -3.87 10.18 -11.18
N ILE A 42 -3.29 9.80 -12.32
CA ILE A 42 -4.02 9.16 -13.42
C ILE A 42 -4.02 7.63 -13.34
N LEU A 43 -3.19 7.04 -12.46
CA LEU A 43 -3.22 5.61 -12.22
C LEU A 43 -4.55 5.18 -11.59
N SER A 44 -5.05 4.03 -12.03
CA SER A 44 -6.17 3.39 -11.37
C SER A 44 -5.80 3.00 -9.94
N ASP A 45 -6.78 2.87 -9.06
CA ASP A 45 -6.51 2.42 -7.69
C ASP A 45 -5.81 1.06 -7.64
N ASP A 46 -6.13 0.17 -8.59
CA ASP A 46 -5.51 -1.15 -8.68
C ASP A 46 -4.03 -1.04 -9.11
N ASP A 47 -3.71 -0.12 -10.02
CA ASP A 47 -2.32 0.15 -10.41
C ASP A 47 -1.53 0.79 -9.27
N LYS A 48 -2.15 1.69 -8.48
CA LYS A 48 -1.54 2.23 -7.26
C LYS A 48 -1.24 1.13 -6.25
N MET A 49 -2.14 0.15 -6.08
CA MET A 49 -1.88 -1.02 -5.24
C MET A 49 -0.76 -1.91 -5.81
N LEU A 50 -0.69 -2.09 -7.13
CA LEU A 50 0.39 -2.83 -7.78
C LEU A 50 1.73 -2.11 -7.63
N LEU A 51 1.76 -0.78 -7.66
CA LEU A 51 2.94 0.02 -7.42
C LEU A 51 3.39 -0.06 -5.96
N LEU A 52 2.44 -0.05 -5.01
CA LEU A 52 2.75 -0.31 -3.59
C LEU A 52 3.36 -1.71 -3.41
N LYS A 53 2.76 -2.74 -4.03
CA LYS A 53 3.32 -4.10 -4.06
C LYS A 53 4.72 -4.13 -4.68
N PHE A 54 4.93 -3.42 -5.79
CA PHE A 54 6.23 -3.34 -6.45
C PHE A 54 7.28 -2.78 -5.50
N SER A 55 6.96 -1.66 -4.84
CA SER A 55 7.88 -1.01 -3.90
C SER A 55 8.25 -1.92 -2.72
N ASP A 56 7.33 -2.77 -2.27
CA ASP A 56 7.59 -3.75 -1.21
C ASP A 56 8.46 -4.92 -1.72
N VAL A 57 8.16 -5.47 -2.90
CA VAL A 57 8.91 -6.60 -3.49
C VAL A 57 10.35 -6.24 -3.84
N TYR A 58 10.58 -5.00 -4.31
CA TYR A 58 11.90 -4.52 -4.73
C TYR A 58 12.59 -3.65 -3.67
N ASP A 59 12.07 -3.64 -2.43
CA ASP A 59 12.65 -2.92 -1.28
C ASP A 59 12.91 -1.42 -1.54
N MET A 60 11.96 -0.76 -2.19
CA MET A 60 12.02 0.66 -2.54
C MET A 60 11.32 1.51 -1.47
N ALA A 61 11.93 1.62 -0.28
CA ALA A 61 11.33 2.27 0.89
C ALA A 61 10.83 3.71 0.65
N SER A 62 11.58 4.53 -0.12
CA SER A 62 11.17 5.90 -0.45
C SER A 62 9.92 5.94 -1.32
N LEU A 63 9.85 5.07 -2.34
CA LEU A 63 8.68 4.94 -3.21
C LEU A 63 7.47 4.47 -2.42
N LYS A 64 7.67 3.47 -1.56
CA LYS A 64 6.63 2.96 -0.67
C LYS A 64 6.04 4.05 0.21
N THR A 65 6.91 4.83 0.87
CA THR A 65 6.51 5.94 1.75
C THR A 65 5.75 7.02 0.98
N TYR A 66 6.19 7.35 -0.24
CA TYR A 66 5.49 8.29 -1.12
C TYR A 66 4.07 7.79 -1.43
N ILE A 67 3.95 6.55 -1.92
CA ILE A 67 2.67 5.94 -2.30
C ILE A 67 1.72 5.86 -1.10
N GLU A 68 2.21 5.48 0.09
CA GLU A 68 1.41 5.47 1.31
C GLU A 68 0.88 6.87 1.67
N SER A 69 1.70 7.91 1.47
CA SER A 69 1.34 9.29 1.72
C SER A 69 0.30 9.82 0.74
N GLU A 70 0.31 9.36 -0.51
CA GLU A 70 -0.73 9.74 -1.47
C GLU A 70 -2.04 8.97 -1.21
N ILE A 71 -1.97 7.66 -0.95
CA ILE A 71 -3.15 6.83 -0.73
C ILE A 71 -3.87 7.20 0.56
N GLU A 72 -3.17 7.61 1.63
CA GLU A 72 -3.81 7.94 2.91
C GLU A 72 -4.86 9.06 2.83
N TYR A 73 -4.73 9.96 1.85
CA TYR A 73 -5.70 11.03 1.58
C TYR A 73 -6.94 10.55 0.81
N THR A 74 -6.86 9.36 0.20
CA THR A 74 -7.97 8.75 -0.56
C THR A 74 -8.82 7.80 0.29
N VAL A 75 -8.53 7.64 1.59
CA VAL A 75 -9.25 6.73 2.48
C VAL A 75 -10.70 7.22 2.70
N THR A 76 -11.65 6.37 2.35
CA THR A 76 -13.10 6.59 2.43
C THR A 76 -13.80 5.39 3.09
N PRO A 77 -15.07 5.51 3.52
CA PRO A 77 -15.82 4.39 4.07
C PRO A 77 -15.99 3.23 3.08
N ASP A 78 -15.88 3.51 1.77
CA ASP A 78 -16.08 2.51 0.72
C ASP A 78 -14.82 1.68 0.45
N ASN A 79 -13.63 2.27 0.61
CA ASN A 79 -12.36 1.62 0.26
C ASN A 79 -11.50 1.23 1.46
N VAL A 80 -11.78 1.74 2.66
CA VAL A 80 -10.89 1.59 3.83
C VAL A 80 -10.63 0.12 4.20
N CYS A 81 -11.61 -0.78 4.07
CA CYS A 81 -11.42 -2.20 4.36
C CYS A 81 -10.45 -2.87 3.37
N ARG A 82 -10.54 -2.50 2.08
CA ARG A 82 -9.64 -2.99 1.04
C ARG A 82 -8.22 -2.47 1.27
N LEU A 83 -8.08 -1.18 1.56
CA LEU A 83 -6.79 -0.55 1.85
C LEU A 83 -6.14 -1.11 3.12
N ALA A 84 -6.91 -1.38 4.18
CA ALA A 84 -6.40 -2.00 5.41
C ALA A 84 -5.85 -3.41 5.17
N ASN A 85 -6.52 -4.21 4.34
CA ASN A 85 -6.03 -5.53 3.96
C ASN A 85 -4.74 -5.42 3.12
N ALA A 86 -4.70 -4.49 2.16
CA ALA A 86 -3.53 -4.25 1.34
C ALA A 86 -2.33 -3.77 2.18
N SER A 87 -2.58 -2.95 3.20
CA SER A 87 -1.53 -2.40 4.04
C SER A 87 -0.81 -3.48 4.86
N ILE A 88 -1.53 -4.49 5.36
CA ILE A 88 -0.88 -5.67 5.97
C ILE A 88 -0.11 -6.46 4.92
N LYS A 89 -0.74 -6.72 3.77
CA LYS A 89 -0.17 -7.58 2.73
C LYS A 89 1.15 -7.06 2.18
N PHE A 90 1.29 -5.75 2.06
CA PHE A 90 2.47 -5.08 1.52
C PHE A 90 3.26 -4.33 2.59
N ASN A 91 3.09 -4.70 3.87
CA ASN A 91 3.80 -4.11 5.01
C ASN A 91 3.84 -2.57 5.02
N ALA A 92 2.73 -1.92 4.67
CA ALA A 92 2.59 -0.48 4.53
C ALA A 92 2.09 0.14 5.85
N GLU A 93 3.01 0.42 6.76
CA GLU A 93 2.72 0.75 8.16
C GLU A 93 1.97 2.08 8.35
N LYS A 94 2.28 3.09 7.54
CA LYS A 94 1.63 4.42 7.60
C LYS A 94 0.19 4.31 7.11
N LEU A 95 -0.01 3.66 5.97
CA LEU A 95 -1.34 3.38 5.43
C LEU A 95 -2.17 2.51 6.38
N HIS A 96 -1.54 1.51 7.00
CA HIS A 96 -2.18 0.64 7.97
C HIS A 96 -2.69 1.43 9.18
N SER A 97 -1.82 2.24 9.78
CA SER A 97 -2.15 3.09 10.92
C SER A 97 -3.30 4.05 10.60
N ARG A 98 -3.28 4.65 9.41
CA ARG A 98 -4.36 5.51 8.92
C ARG A 98 -5.68 4.76 8.81
N CYS A 99 -5.69 3.60 8.14
CA CYS A 99 -6.90 2.81 7.92
C CYS A 99 -7.52 2.34 9.24
N ILE A 100 -6.70 1.85 10.16
CA ILE A 100 -7.16 1.42 11.48
C ILE A 100 -7.79 2.59 12.26
N ASN A 101 -7.13 3.74 12.30
CA ASN A 101 -7.66 4.90 13.01
C ASN A 101 -8.97 5.41 12.39
N TYR A 102 -9.08 5.36 11.05
CA TYR A 102 -10.31 5.69 10.34
C TYR A 102 -11.46 4.72 10.69
N LEU A 103 -11.19 3.41 10.68
CA LEU A 103 -12.18 2.39 11.05
C LEU A 103 -12.65 2.53 12.50
N VAL A 104 -11.73 2.79 13.43
CA VAL A 104 -12.08 3.06 14.84
C VAL A 104 -13.00 4.28 14.95
N LYS A 105 -12.72 5.35 14.18
CA LYS A 105 -13.58 6.53 14.14
C LYS A 105 -14.97 6.19 13.60
N CYS A 106 -15.08 5.48 12.47
CA CYS A 106 -16.36 5.06 11.92
C CYS A 106 -17.18 4.22 12.91
N ILE A 107 -16.55 3.28 13.63
CA ILE A 107 -17.22 2.47 14.64
C ILE A 107 -17.75 3.33 15.79
N LYS A 108 -16.96 4.30 16.27
CA LYS A 108 -17.38 5.23 17.34
C LYS A 108 -18.54 6.12 16.90
N ASP A 109 -18.47 6.62 15.67
CA ASP A 109 -19.45 7.53 15.10
C ASP A 109 -20.69 6.80 14.53
N SER A 110 -20.71 5.46 14.60
CA SER A 110 -21.73 4.60 13.96
C SER A 110 -21.88 4.84 12.45
N THR A 111 -20.80 5.26 11.80
CA THR A 111 -20.74 5.46 10.35
C THR A 111 -20.65 4.11 9.65
N PRO A 112 -21.54 3.79 8.71
CA PRO A 112 -21.46 2.55 7.96
C PRO A 112 -20.19 2.52 7.11
N VAL A 113 -19.54 1.36 7.08
CA VAL A 113 -18.34 1.09 6.28
C VAL A 113 -18.68 -0.02 5.31
N ALA A 114 -18.38 0.18 4.03
CA ALA A 114 -18.66 -0.84 3.02
C ALA A 114 -17.69 -2.02 3.17
N ASN A 115 -18.16 -3.22 2.82
CA ASN A 115 -17.35 -4.43 2.74
C ASN A 115 -16.62 -4.78 4.06
N PHE A 116 -17.20 -4.45 5.22
CA PHE A 116 -16.55 -4.74 6.51
C PHE A 116 -16.28 -6.24 6.74
N ASP A 117 -17.07 -7.10 6.10
CA ASP A 117 -16.95 -8.55 6.11
C ASP A 117 -15.62 -9.04 5.52
N ILE A 118 -15.05 -8.35 4.53
CA ILE A 118 -13.82 -8.74 3.83
C ILE A 118 -12.55 -8.51 4.67
N LEU A 119 -12.66 -7.82 5.80
CA LEU A 119 -11.52 -7.46 6.64
C LEU A 119 -10.84 -8.73 7.19
N ASN A 120 -9.51 -8.79 7.14
CA ASN A 120 -8.73 -9.91 7.67
C ASN A 120 -8.99 -10.12 9.18
N ALA A 121 -8.94 -11.38 9.63
CA ALA A 121 -9.09 -11.75 11.05
C ALA A 121 -8.12 -11.01 11.99
N ILE A 122 -6.89 -10.76 11.55
CA ILE A 122 -5.89 -10.00 12.30
C ILE A 122 -6.39 -8.57 12.53
N LEU A 123 -6.85 -7.90 11.47
CA LEU A 123 -7.40 -6.54 11.56
C LEU A 123 -8.66 -6.48 12.43
N LYS A 124 -9.55 -7.47 12.31
CA LYS A 124 -10.76 -7.54 13.15
C LYS A 124 -10.39 -7.60 14.63
N THR A 125 -9.39 -8.42 14.97
CA THR A 125 -8.88 -8.56 16.35
C THR A 125 -8.23 -7.27 16.83
N GLU A 126 -7.40 -6.64 15.99
CA GLU A 126 -6.75 -5.37 16.33
C GLU A 126 -7.76 -4.24 16.56
N LEU A 127 -8.76 -4.13 15.68
CA LEU A 127 -9.84 -3.14 15.82
C LEU A 127 -10.61 -3.34 17.12
N LEU A 128 -10.99 -4.58 17.45
CA LEU A 128 -11.67 -4.89 18.71
C LEU A 128 -10.83 -4.44 19.92
N ASN A 129 -9.53 -4.75 19.93
CA ASN A 129 -8.63 -4.33 21.00
C ASN A 129 -8.57 -2.80 21.11
N LYS A 130 -8.42 -2.07 19.99
CA LYS A 130 -8.39 -0.60 20.01
C LYS A 130 -9.70 0.03 20.47
N VAL A 131 -10.84 -0.51 20.06
CA VAL A 131 -12.16 0.00 20.46
C VAL A 131 -12.42 -0.26 21.95
N VAL A 132 -12.06 -1.43 22.47
CA VAL A 132 -12.26 -1.80 23.87
C VAL A 132 -11.33 -1.03 24.80
N CYS A 133 -10.05 -0.87 24.46
CA CYS A 133 -9.09 -0.14 25.28
C CYS A 133 -9.39 1.37 25.42
N HIS A 134 -10.20 1.97 24.54
CA HIS A 134 -10.63 3.37 24.65
C HIS A 134 -11.93 3.57 25.45
N LYS A 135 -12.47 2.52 26.09
CA LYS A 135 -13.67 2.59 26.95
C LYS A 135 -13.37 2.55 28.47
N ILE A 136 -12.12 2.73 28.89
CA ILE A 136 -11.71 2.78 30.30
C ILE A 136 -11.23 4.20 30.63
#